data_AF-A0AAV2TRB0-F1
#
_entry.id   AF-A0AAV2TRB0-F1
#
_cell.length_a   1.000
_cell.length_b   1.000
_cell.length_c   1.000
_cell.angle_alpha   90.00
_cell.angle_beta   90.00
_cell.angle_gamma   90.00
#
_symmetry.space_group_name_H-M   'P 1'
#
loop_
_entity.id
_entity.type
_entity.pdbx_description
1 polymer ?
#
loop_
_entity_poly.entity_id
_entity_poly.type
_entity_poly.pdbx_seq_one_letter_code
_entity_poly.pdbx_strand_id
1 'polypeptide(L)'
;MSKLAGTWRFVSEEGMEDFSRKIGLSEEFIKEVADDKPTMVISFPDGDHVVFKIMLPNEVKEETCKYGVISEHTTPTGKAFKTIMTKESDTCLKSVQQDTAIPAQTTYNLCGNELHITSTAGDSKALTIFSRV
;
A
#
# COMPACT_ATOMS: atom_id res chain seq x y z
N MET A 1 -19.40 -6.50 2.10
CA MET A 1 -18.71 -5.38 1.42
C MET A 1 -17.62 -4.92 2.35
N SER A 2 -16.38 -4.70 1.87
CA SER A 2 -15.26 -4.40 2.76
C SER A 2 -15.51 -3.08 3.51
N LYS A 3 -15.31 -3.08 4.83
CA LYS A 3 -15.41 -1.89 5.70
C LYS A 3 -14.25 -0.92 5.50
N LEU A 4 -13.24 -1.30 4.72
CA LEU A 4 -12.12 -0.44 4.33
C LEU A 4 -12.53 0.63 3.30
N ALA A 5 -13.73 0.52 2.71
CA ALA A 5 -14.22 1.49 1.73
C ALA A 5 -14.32 2.89 2.36
N GLY A 6 -13.79 3.90 1.68
CA GLY A 6 -13.84 5.29 2.13
C GLY A 6 -12.58 6.09 1.80
N THR A 7 -12.55 7.31 2.33
CA THR A 7 -11.44 8.25 2.21
C THR A 7 -10.62 8.25 3.49
N TRP A 8 -9.31 8.22 3.33
CA TRP A 8 -8.32 8.02 4.38
C TRP A 8 -7.26 9.10 4.27
N ARG A 9 -7.03 9.87 5.34
CA ARG A 9 -6.02 10.92 5.39
C ARG A 9 -4.84 10.44 6.23
N PHE A 10 -3.62 10.64 5.72
CA PHE A 10 -2.38 10.31 6.41
C PHE A 10 -2.33 10.93 7.82
N VAL A 11 -1.86 10.14 8.79
CA VAL A 11 -1.66 10.55 10.19
C VAL A 11 -0.19 10.44 10.57
N SER A 12 0.40 9.25 10.44
CA SER A 12 1.77 8.98 10.85
C SER A 12 2.37 7.84 10.05
N GLU A 13 3.69 7.78 10.05
CA GLU A 13 4.46 6.71 9.44
C GLU A 13 5.73 6.44 10.22
N GLU A 14 6.06 5.17 10.39
CA GLU A 14 7.26 4.69 11.08
C GLU A 14 7.92 3.58 10.27
N GLY A 15 9.25 3.57 10.19
CA GLY A 15 10.03 2.50 9.55
C GLY A 15 9.97 2.43 8.01
N MET A 16 9.33 3.40 7.35
CA MET A 16 9.19 3.41 5.88
C MET A 16 10.51 3.62 5.15
N GLU A 17 11.42 4.42 5.68
CA GLU A 17 12.75 4.61 5.08
C GLU A 17 13.52 3.27 5.00
N ASP A 18 13.58 2.54 6.11
CA ASP A 18 14.30 1.25 6.18
C ASP A 18 13.65 0.18 5.30
N PHE A 19 12.31 0.13 5.29
CA PHE A 19 11.57 -0.73 4.36
C PHE A 19 11.87 -0.38 2.91
N SER A 20 11.86 0.91 2.55
CA SER A 20 12.12 1.41 1.20
C SER A 20 13.53 1.05 0.72
N ARG A 21 14.54 1.21 1.58
CA ARG A 21 15.91 0.75 1.32
C ARG A 21 15.95 -0.75 1.06
N LYS A 22 15.22 -1.53 1.88
CA LYS A 22 15.22 -3.00 1.80
C LYS A 22 14.64 -3.53 0.50
N ILE A 23 13.61 -2.88 -0.04
CA ILE A 23 13.02 -3.24 -1.34
C ILE A 23 13.80 -2.65 -2.53
N GLY A 24 14.85 -1.86 -2.27
CA GLY A 24 15.79 -1.38 -3.28
C GLY A 24 15.44 -0.04 -3.91
N LEU A 25 14.69 0.83 -3.21
CA LEU A 25 14.51 2.22 -3.64
C LEU A 25 15.79 3.04 -3.39
N SER A 26 16.05 4.03 -4.25
CA SER A 26 17.22 4.91 -4.11
C SER A 26 17.02 5.91 -2.97
N GLU A 27 18.10 6.32 -2.31
CA GLU A 27 18.06 7.34 -1.25
C GLU A 27 17.47 8.67 -1.74
N GLU A 28 17.68 9.03 -3.02
CA GLU A 28 17.12 10.23 -3.62
C GLU A 28 15.59 10.14 -3.68
N PHE A 29 15.05 9.01 -4.14
CA PHE A 29 13.60 8.79 -4.20
C PHE A 29 12.99 8.74 -2.80
N ILE A 30 13.65 8.08 -1.84
CA ILE A 30 13.18 8.02 -0.44
C ILE A 30 13.05 9.41 0.15
N LYS A 31 14.04 10.29 -0.08
CA LYS A 31 14.00 11.67 0.41
C LYS A 31 12.93 12.52 -0.28
N GLU A 32 12.73 12.30 -1.58
CA GLU A 32 11.71 13.02 -2.35
C GLU A 32 10.29 12.78 -1.80
N VAL A 33 10.00 11.54 -1.40
CA VAL A 33 8.65 11.14 -0.92
C VAL A 33 8.50 11.15 0.59
N ALA A 34 9.56 11.47 1.37
CA ALA A 34 9.53 11.38 2.83
C ALA A 34 8.52 12.34 3.49
N ASP A 35 8.29 13.50 2.88
CA ASP A 35 7.37 14.53 3.38
C ASP A 35 5.95 14.41 2.79
N ASP A 36 5.72 13.43 1.91
CA ASP A 36 4.43 13.23 1.27
C ASP A 36 3.37 12.76 2.26
N LYS A 37 2.24 13.47 2.29
CA LYS A 37 1.09 13.15 3.17
C LYS A 37 -0.13 12.79 2.33
N PRO A 38 -0.19 11.55 1.80
CA PRO A 38 -1.23 11.17 0.87
C PRO A 38 -2.62 11.18 1.50
N THR A 39 -3.62 11.44 0.65
CA THR A 39 -5.00 11.02 0.91
C THR A 39 -5.30 9.81 0.04
N MET A 40 -5.77 8.72 0.63
CA MET A 40 -6.10 7.49 -0.07
C MET A 40 -7.61 7.28 -0.09
N VAL A 41 -8.16 6.93 -1.25
CA VAL A 41 -9.55 6.48 -1.40
C VAL A 41 -9.53 5.00 -1.77
N ILE A 42 -10.25 4.19 -1.01
CA ILE A 42 -10.40 2.75 -1.28
C ILE A 42 -11.86 2.50 -1.70
N SER A 43 -12.04 1.83 -2.84
CA SER A 43 -13.37 1.45 -3.33
C SER A 43 -13.41 0.01 -3.85
N PHE A 44 -14.62 -0.58 -3.91
CA PHE A 44 -14.86 -1.97 -4.30
C PHE A 44 -16.03 -2.02 -5.29
N PRO A 45 -15.79 -1.80 -6.60
CA PRO A 45 -16.85 -1.56 -7.58
C PRO A 45 -17.78 -2.76 -7.82
N ASP A 46 -17.25 -3.97 -7.77
CA ASP A 46 -17.93 -5.23 -8.13
C ASP A 46 -17.65 -6.39 -7.16
N GLY A 47 -17.00 -6.08 -6.02
CA GLY A 47 -16.78 -7.01 -4.92
C GLY A 47 -15.60 -7.97 -5.08
N ASP A 48 -15.13 -8.20 -6.31
CA ASP A 48 -13.91 -8.95 -6.63
C ASP A 48 -12.71 -8.04 -6.96
N HIS A 49 -12.94 -6.76 -7.24
CA HIS A 49 -11.90 -5.75 -7.38
C HIS A 49 -11.81 -4.82 -6.17
N VAL A 50 -10.60 -4.32 -5.95
CA VAL A 50 -10.29 -3.18 -5.10
C VAL A 50 -9.60 -2.11 -5.94
N VAL A 51 -10.00 -0.86 -5.75
CA VAL A 51 -9.37 0.31 -6.37
C VAL A 51 -8.78 1.16 -5.26
N PHE A 52 -7.47 1.43 -5.37
CA PHE A 52 -6.74 2.37 -4.53
C PHE A 52 -6.47 3.63 -5.35
N LYS A 53 -6.96 4.77 -4.87
CA LYS A 53 -6.64 6.07 -5.42
C LYS A 53 -5.85 6.87 -4.41
N ILE A 54 -4.58 7.11 -4.70
CA ILE A 54 -3.64 7.82 -3.84
C ILE A 54 -3.46 9.23 -4.41
N MET A 55 -3.81 10.22 -3.62
CA MET A 55 -3.70 11.64 -3.97
C MET A 55 -2.53 12.24 -3.18
N LEU A 56 -1.49 12.62 -3.91
CA LEU A 56 -0.32 13.36 -3.44
C LEU A 56 -0.45 14.83 -3.88
N PRO A 57 0.32 15.78 -3.31
CA PRO A 57 0.27 17.18 -3.72
C PRO A 57 0.54 17.41 -5.21
N ASN A 58 1.44 16.60 -5.78
CA ASN A 58 1.93 16.79 -7.16
C ASN A 58 1.40 15.73 -8.15
N GLU A 59 0.75 14.68 -7.68
CA GLU A 59 0.34 13.55 -8.52
C GLU A 59 -0.89 12.83 -7.95
N VAL A 60 -1.71 12.26 -8.82
CA VAL A 60 -2.77 11.31 -8.45
C VAL A 60 -2.47 9.97 -9.10
N LYS A 61 -2.36 8.93 -8.27
CA LYS A 61 -2.16 7.54 -8.71
C LYS A 61 -3.43 6.75 -8.47
N GLU A 62 -3.78 5.90 -9.42
CA GLU A 62 -4.90 4.99 -9.30
C GLU A 62 -4.46 3.59 -9.69
N GLU A 63 -4.78 2.62 -8.85
CA GLU A 63 -4.42 1.22 -9.04
C GLU A 63 -5.66 0.35 -8.79
N THR A 64 -5.91 -0.58 -9.70
CA THR A 64 -6.99 -1.56 -9.58
C THR A 64 -6.40 -2.96 -9.50
N CYS A 65 -6.78 -3.70 -8.46
CA CYS A 65 -6.38 -5.10 -8.27
C CYS A 65 -7.62 -5.98 -8.20
N LYS A 66 -7.57 -7.14 -8.88
CA LYS A 66 -8.54 -8.22 -8.70
C LYS A 66 -8.02 -9.21 -7.65
N TYR A 67 -8.88 -9.60 -6.71
CA TYR A 67 -8.45 -10.54 -5.66
C TYR A 67 -8.04 -11.89 -6.22
N GLY A 68 -6.94 -12.44 -5.68
CA GLY A 68 -6.40 -13.74 -6.06
C GLY A 68 -5.77 -13.77 -7.45
N VAL A 69 -5.76 -12.66 -8.18
CA VAL A 69 -5.13 -12.54 -9.50
C VAL A 69 -3.82 -11.79 -9.35
N ILE A 70 -2.81 -12.24 -10.07
CA ILE A 70 -1.50 -11.58 -10.11
C ILE A 70 -1.63 -10.30 -10.94
N SER A 71 -1.25 -9.19 -10.33
CA SER A 71 -1.10 -7.89 -10.98
C SER A 71 0.39 -7.59 -11.18
N GLU A 72 0.76 -7.08 -12.36
CA GLU A 72 2.11 -6.61 -12.64
C GLU A 72 2.19 -5.10 -12.40
N HIS A 73 3.22 -4.68 -11.66
CA HIS A 73 3.46 -3.30 -11.28
C HIS A 73 4.88 -2.93 -11.68
N THR A 74 5.07 -1.66 -12.02
CA THR A 74 6.40 -1.10 -12.26
C THR A 74 6.68 -0.09 -11.16
N THR A 75 7.76 -0.31 -10.41
CA THR A 75 8.25 0.68 -9.44
C THR A 75 8.63 1.99 -10.17
N PRO A 76 8.68 3.13 -9.46
CA PRO A 76 9.20 4.38 -10.01
C PRO A 76 10.61 4.27 -10.60
N THR A 77 11.42 3.31 -10.10
CA THR A 77 12.76 3.01 -10.60
C THR A 77 12.79 2.14 -11.86
N GLY A 78 11.62 1.81 -12.45
CA GLY A 78 11.48 1.03 -13.67
C GLY A 78 11.53 -0.48 -13.48
N LYS A 79 11.66 -0.97 -12.24
CA LYS A 79 11.67 -2.41 -11.94
C LYS A 79 10.25 -2.96 -11.87
N ALA A 80 9.96 -3.95 -12.69
CA ALA A 80 8.70 -4.69 -12.61
C ALA A 80 8.69 -5.64 -11.41
N PHE A 81 7.54 -5.77 -10.76
CA PHE A 81 7.25 -6.76 -9.73
C PHE A 81 5.80 -7.22 -9.87
N LYS A 82 5.54 -8.42 -9.37
CA LYS A 82 4.19 -9.00 -9.35
C LYS A 82 3.62 -8.91 -7.95
N THR A 83 2.34 -8.67 -7.83
CA THR A 83 1.63 -8.65 -6.55
C THR A 83 0.38 -9.49 -6.65
N ILE A 84 0.05 -10.21 -5.58
CA ILE A 84 -1.28 -10.81 -5.40
C ILE A 84 -1.97 -10.11 -4.23
N MET A 85 -3.19 -9.61 -4.47
CA MET A 85 -4.04 -9.01 -3.44
C MET A 85 -5.07 -10.04 -2.97
N THR A 86 -5.21 -10.21 -1.67
CA THR A 86 -6.21 -11.09 -1.04
C THR A 86 -7.05 -10.30 -0.05
N LYS A 87 -8.32 -10.69 0.06
CA LYS A 87 -9.23 -10.20 1.08
C LYS A 87 -9.30 -11.25 2.19
N GLU A 88 -8.66 -10.97 3.32
CA GLU A 88 -8.65 -11.87 4.48
C GLU A 88 -9.97 -11.75 5.28
N SER A 89 -10.55 -10.54 5.34
CA SER A 89 -11.84 -10.29 5.96
C SER A 89 -12.46 -8.99 5.45
N ASP A 90 -13.64 -8.60 5.97
CA ASP A 90 -14.22 -7.28 5.67
C ASP A 90 -13.41 -6.11 6.27
N THR A 91 -12.43 -6.38 7.15
CA THR A 91 -11.59 -5.36 7.79
C THR A 91 -10.10 -5.52 7.48
N CYS A 92 -9.74 -6.49 6.63
CA CYS A 92 -8.35 -6.83 6.35
C CYS A 92 -8.13 -7.18 4.87
N LEU A 93 -7.20 -6.47 4.22
CA LEU A 93 -6.62 -6.86 2.94
C LEU A 93 -5.14 -7.17 3.13
N LYS A 94 -4.62 -8.03 2.27
CA LYS A 94 -3.21 -8.39 2.24
C LYS A 94 -2.71 -8.38 0.81
N SER A 95 -1.53 -7.80 0.59
CA SER A 95 -0.80 -7.91 -0.67
C SER A 95 0.55 -8.58 -0.44
N VAL A 96 0.97 -9.40 -1.39
CA VAL A 96 2.27 -10.08 -1.34
C VAL A 96 2.96 -9.92 -2.68
N GLN A 97 4.18 -9.38 -2.67
CA GLN A 97 5.04 -9.35 -3.84
C GLN A 97 5.57 -10.75 -4.16
N GLN A 98 5.52 -11.09 -5.44
CA GLN A 98 6.04 -12.31 -6.03
C GLN A 98 7.29 -11.98 -6.85
N ASP A 99 8.09 -13.00 -7.17
CA ASP A 99 9.25 -12.90 -8.07
C ASP A 99 10.34 -11.88 -7.65
N THR A 100 10.49 -11.64 -6.34
CA THR A 100 11.54 -10.79 -5.78
C THR A 100 12.41 -11.58 -4.79
N ALA A 101 13.69 -11.21 -4.66
CA ALA A 101 14.62 -11.86 -3.73
C ALA A 101 14.22 -11.66 -2.25
N ILE A 102 13.55 -10.54 -1.95
CA ILE A 102 13.02 -10.22 -0.62
C ILE A 102 11.55 -9.82 -0.84
N PRO A 103 10.60 -10.76 -0.70
CA PRO A 103 9.20 -10.47 -0.95
C PRO A 103 8.67 -9.48 0.09
N ALA A 104 8.16 -8.35 -0.40
CA ALA A 104 7.42 -7.44 0.44
C ALA A 104 5.99 -7.96 0.65
N GLN A 105 5.49 -7.82 1.86
CA GLN A 105 4.08 -8.05 2.20
C GLN A 105 3.52 -6.76 2.79
N THR A 106 2.32 -6.37 2.36
CA THR A 106 1.58 -5.27 2.98
C THR A 106 0.24 -5.78 3.49
N THR A 107 -0.18 -5.31 4.66
CA THR A 107 -1.48 -5.65 5.26
C THR A 107 -2.21 -4.37 5.64
N TYR A 108 -3.45 -4.27 5.21
CA TYR A 108 -4.34 -3.14 5.43
C TYR A 108 -5.39 -3.55 6.46
N ASN A 109 -5.29 -3.03 7.68
CA ASN A 109 -6.17 -3.39 8.79
C ASN A 109 -7.00 -2.20 9.26
N LEU A 110 -8.31 -2.40 9.37
CA LEU A 110 -9.20 -1.43 9.99
C LEU A 110 -9.15 -1.55 11.52
N CYS A 111 -8.64 -0.52 12.17
CA CYS A 111 -8.54 -0.38 13.63
C CYS A 111 -9.45 0.76 14.09
N GLY A 112 -10.75 0.46 14.29
CA GLY A 112 -11.74 1.50 14.61
C GLY A 112 -11.94 2.47 13.43
N ASN A 113 -11.58 3.74 13.62
CA ASN A 113 -11.62 4.79 12.59
C ASN A 113 -10.28 4.99 11.88
N GLU A 114 -9.30 4.14 12.16
CA GLU A 114 -7.98 4.20 11.54
C GLU A 114 -7.76 3.03 10.60
N LEU A 115 -6.99 3.27 9.54
CA LEU A 115 -6.45 2.28 8.65
C LEU A 115 -4.97 2.14 8.95
N HIS A 116 -4.57 0.97 9.46
CA HIS A 116 -3.20 0.61 9.76
C HIS A 116 -2.64 -0.20 8.60
N ILE A 117 -1.67 0.36 7.89
CA ILE A 117 -0.98 -0.29 6.78
C ILE A 117 0.37 -0.75 7.29
N THR A 118 0.55 -2.06 7.43
CA THR A 118 1.84 -2.65 7.83
C THR A 118 2.53 -3.23 6.61
N SER A 119 3.73 -2.76 6.30
CA SER A 119 4.58 -3.30 5.23
C SER A 119 5.82 -3.98 5.81
N THR A 120 6.18 -5.15 5.31
CA THR A 120 7.35 -5.92 5.79
C THR A 120 8.15 -6.45 4.61
N ALA A 121 9.47 -6.37 4.69
CA ALA A 121 10.40 -6.99 3.74
C ALA A 121 11.63 -7.48 4.51
N GLY A 122 11.88 -8.79 4.51
CA GLY A 122 12.94 -9.38 5.34
C GLY A 122 12.73 -9.08 6.84
N ASP A 123 13.71 -8.42 7.45
CA ASP A 123 13.71 -7.93 8.83
C ASP A 123 13.17 -6.49 8.99
N SER A 124 12.91 -5.78 7.89
CA SER A 124 12.34 -4.44 7.93
C SER A 124 10.82 -4.47 8.09
N LYS A 125 10.29 -3.48 8.82
CA LYS A 125 8.85 -3.27 9.02
C LYS A 125 8.56 -1.77 9.01
N ALA A 126 7.53 -1.40 8.26
CA ALA A 126 6.93 -0.08 8.26
C ALA A 126 5.47 -0.13 8.71
N LEU A 127 5.02 0.91 9.39
CA LEU A 127 3.63 1.12 9.76
C LEU A 127 3.20 2.52 9.33
N THR A 128 2.21 2.61 8.46
CA THR A 128 1.56 3.86 8.07
C THR A 128 0.13 3.86 8.60
N ILE A 129 -0.26 4.94 9.28
CA ILE A 129 -1.59 5.12 9.85
C ILE A 129 -2.33 6.21 9.09
N PHE A 130 -3.57 5.92 8.72
CA PHE A 130 -4.51 6.89 8.17
C PHE A 130 -5.76 6.98 9.03
N SER A 131 -6.34 8.17 9.14
CA SER A 131 -7.64 8.40 9.76
C SER A 131 -8.73 8.52 8.69
N ARG A 132 -9.90 7.95 8.95
CA ARG A 132 -11.07 8.13 8.09
C ARG A 132 -11.51 9.60 8.04
N VAL A 133 -11.87 10.06 6.85
CA VAL A 133 -12.47 11.39 6.59
C VAL A 133 -13.99 11.29 6.58
#